data_AF-A0A7T5RIG7-F1
#
_entry.id   AF-A0A7T5RIG7-F1
#
_cell.length_a   1.000
_cell.length_b   1.000
_cell.length_c   1.000
_cell.angle_alpha   90.00
_cell.angle_beta   90.00
_cell.angle_gamma   90.00
#
_symmetry.space_group_name_H-M   'P 1'
#
loop_
_entity.id
_entity.type
_entity.pdbx_description
1 polymer ?
#
loop_
_entity_poly.entity_id
_entity_poly.type
_entity_poly.pdbx_seq_one_letter_code
_entity_poly.pdbx_strand_id
1 'polypeptide(L)'
;MIENTHAIQMIGLKKDPNPPLDHQFSFSDLPTIDDVLLSAKGDERFQDIYNNPKNLHPTEEEMKLIIDSARKEIYALECAARNPEIWNIDENTAKSIVLIVDFSAPGKYRYPRKPDQYEKFLYSWGMDRFRADAVAQAGILIAGKRTGHDLSAFGKVKLLSEKNIELANLRPEARKSIEESGLRFLYLGTPEEGESVRKVLVHPSSFVPAENVDIINNPKITNTLDQVMAMKDYLSQNTTAIKPGDSILFVCHSPQLMRTLRLIEKQKATPPGINLIVLPLPIPTLGMKLYPEMEIKGMLGHYMTGVGSTAPFPYKIIGQ
;
A
#
# COMPACT_ATOMS: atom_id res chain seq x y z
N MET A 1 42.51 9.91 4.34
CA MET A 1 41.57 9.89 3.20
C MET A 1 40.15 9.87 3.77
N ILE A 2 39.65 11.07 4.04
CA ILE A 2 38.29 11.32 4.53
C ILE A 2 37.68 12.18 3.44
N GLU A 3 36.88 11.59 2.56
CA GLU A 3 36.15 12.32 1.52
C GLU A 3 35.01 11.44 1.00
N ASN A 4 33.83 11.64 1.60
CA ASN A 4 32.55 11.87 0.91
C ASN A 4 31.41 11.54 1.87
N THR A 5 31.15 12.51 2.75
CA THR A 5 29.84 12.77 3.32
C THR A 5 28.90 13.09 2.14
N HIS A 6 28.36 12.06 1.49
CA HIS A 6 27.21 12.23 0.62
C HIS A 6 26.04 12.64 1.51
N ALA A 7 25.89 13.96 1.65
CA ALA A 7 24.62 14.60 1.86
C ALA A 7 23.57 13.81 1.08
N ILE A 8 22.50 13.42 1.78
CA ILE A 8 21.25 13.01 1.14
C ILE A 8 20.87 14.19 0.25
N GLN A 9 21.32 14.15 -1.00
CA GLN A 9 20.93 15.09 -2.02
C GLN A 9 19.46 14.80 -2.27
N MET A 10 18.62 15.52 -1.54
CA MET A 10 17.23 15.82 -1.90
C MET A 10 17.23 16.66 -3.18
N ILE A 11 17.87 16.15 -4.24
CA ILE A 11 17.85 16.73 -5.56
C ILE A 11 16.67 16.08 -6.27
N GLY A 12 15.64 16.88 -6.52
CA GLY A 12 14.77 16.61 -7.66
C GLY A 12 13.32 17.03 -7.55
N LEU A 13 12.76 17.25 -6.36
CA LEU A 13 11.37 17.72 -6.25
C LEU A 13 11.33 19.05 -5.51
N LYS A 14 11.70 20.13 -6.22
CA LYS A 14 11.32 21.50 -5.83
C LYS A 14 9.79 21.71 -5.89
N LYS A 15 9.03 20.74 -6.42
CA LYS A 15 7.58 20.66 -6.39
C LYS A 15 7.19 19.21 -6.10
N ASP A 16 6.38 19.00 -5.08
CA ASP A 16 5.64 17.74 -4.90
C ASP A 16 4.86 17.47 -6.20
N PRO A 17 5.05 16.34 -6.90
CA PRO A 17 4.33 16.03 -8.14
C PRO A 17 2.83 15.82 -7.87
N ASN A 18 2.44 15.64 -6.60
CA ASN A 18 1.07 15.55 -6.16
C ASN A 18 0.69 16.86 -5.43
N PRO A 19 0.12 17.86 -6.14
CA PRO A 19 -0.35 19.09 -5.51
C PRO A 19 -1.36 18.80 -4.39
N PRO A 20 -1.60 19.76 -3.47
CA PRO A 20 -2.55 19.60 -2.37
C PRO A 20 -3.89 19.03 -2.85
N LEU A 21 -4.49 18.18 -2.03
CA LEU A 21 -5.82 17.61 -2.28
C LEU A 21 -6.89 18.67 -1.98
N ASP A 22 -6.90 19.78 -2.71
CA ASP A 22 -7.90 20.84 -2.56
C ASP A 22 -9.23 20.44 -3.24
N HIS A 23 -9.21 19.37 -4.05
CA HIS A 23 -10.37 18.80 -4.72
C HIS A 23 -11.16 17.88 -3.79
N GLN A 24 -12.44 18.19 -3.60
CA GLN A 24 -13.39 17.30 -2.95
C GLN A 24 -13.69 16.12 -3.87
N PHE A 25 -13.15 14.95 -3.52
CA PHE A 25 -13.31 13.74 -4.31
C PHE A 25 -14.77 13.28 -4.36
N SER A 26 -15.24 12.97 -5.56
CA SER A 26 -16.60 12.58 -5.88
C SER A 26 -16.62 11.25 -6.66
N PHE A 27 -17.74 10.55 -6.64
CA PHE A 27 -17.86 9.28 -7.37
C PHE A 27 -17.68 9.46 -8.89
N SER A 28 -18.01 10.63 -9.43
CA SER A 28 -17.81 11.00 -10.84
C SER A 28 -16.35 11.23 -11.23
N ASP A 29 -15.43 11.33 -10.27
CA ASP A 29 -14.00 11.42 -10.55
C ASP A 29 -13.40 10.06 -10.96
N LEU A 30 -14.08 8.95 -10.62
CA LEU A 30 -13.72 7.61 -11.05
C LEU A 30 -14.09 7.38 -12.52
N PRO A 31 -13.33 6.55 -13.26
CA PRO A 31 -13.70 6.16 -14.63
C PRO A 31 -15.10 5.53 -14.62
N THR A 32 -15.89 5.80 -15.67
CA THR A 32 -17.19 5.17 -15.83
C THR A 32 -17.03 3.69 -16.17
N ILE A 33 -18.13 2.92 -16.09
CA ILE A 33 -18.11 1.51 -16.49
C ILE A 33 -17.72 1.37 -17.96
N ASP A 34 -18.27 2.24 -18.82
CA ASP A 34 -18.00 2.24 -20.26
C ASP A 34 -16.55 2.64 -20.56
N ASP A 35 -15.97 3.59 -19.82
CA ASP A 35 -14.55 3.95 -19.96
C ASP A 35 -13.64 2.74 -19.72
N VAL A 36 -13.89 2.00 -18.64
CA VAL A 36 -13.12 0.80 -18.28
C VAL A 36 -13.28 -0.29 -19.34
N LEU A 37 -14.51 -0.56 -19.79
CA LEU A 37 -14.78 -1.58 -20.81
C LEU A 37 -14.16 -1.22 -22.16
N LEU A 38 -14.26 0.04 -22.58
CA LEU A 38 -13.66 0.51 -23.82
C LEU A 38 -12.14 0.41 -23.77
N SER A 39 -11.53 0.82 -22.67
CA SER A 39 -10.08 0.69 -22.43
C SER A 39 -9.64 -0.77 -22.42
N ALA A 40 -10.40 -1.67 -21.80
CA ALA A 40 -10.11 -3.11 -21.78
C ALA A 40 -10.22 -3.75 -23.18
N LYS A 41 -11.19 -3.31 -24.00
CA LYS A 41 -11.34 -3.75 -25.40
C LYS A 41 -10.16 -3.33 -26.28
N GLY A 42 -9.54 -2.18 -25.99
CA GLY A 42 -8.37 -1.67 -26.69
C GLY A 42 -7.01 -2.14 -26.15
N ASP A 43 -6.98 -2.91 -25.05
CA ASP A 43 -5.75 -3.35 -24.39
C ASP A 43 -5.37 -4.77 -24.84
N GLU A 44 -4.28 -4.91 -25.61
CA GLU A 44 -3.83 -6.18 -26.16
C GLU A 44 -3.65 -7.27 -25.08
N ARG A 45 -3.09 -6.93 -23.92
CA ARG A 45 -2.88 -7.91 -22.84
C ARG A 45 -4.20 -8.40 -22.28
N PHE A 46 -5.18 -7.51 -22.16
CA PHE A 46 -6.52 -7.89 -21.73
C PHE A 46 -7.20 -8.78 -22.78
N GLN A 47 -7.06 -8.45 -24.06
CA GLN A 47 -7.60 -9.26 -25.16
C GLN A 47 -6.96 -10.66 -25.19
N ASP A 48 -5.65 -10.77 -24.96
CA ASP A 48 -4.96 -12.06 -24.88
C ASP A 48 -5.49 -12.92 -23.72
N ILE A 49 -5.75 -12.30 -22.56
CA ILE A 49 -6.37 -12.97 -21.42
C ILE A 49 -7.80 -13.41 -21.77
N TYR A 50 -8.60 -12.50 -22.34
CA TYR A 50 -10.01 -12.76 -22.64
C TYR A 50 -10.20 -13.81 -23.74
N ASN A 51 -9.30 -13.88 -24.73
CA ASN A 51 -9.40 -14.82 -25.85
C ASN A 51 -8.78 -16.19 -25.55
N ASN A 52 -8.08 -16.36 -24.43
CA ASN A 52 -7.50 -17.64 -24.06
C ASN A 52 -8.59 -18.61 -23.57
N PRO A 53 -8.78 -19.77 -24.22
CA PRO A 53 -9.88 -20.69 -23.92
C PRO A 53 -9.78 -21.38 -22.56
N LYS A 54 -8.65 -21.24 -21.85
CA LYS A 54 -8.47 -21.77 -20.49
C LYS A 54 -8.97 -20.82 -19.40
N ASN A 55 -9.30 -19.59 -19.76
CA ASN A 55 -9.73 -18.56 -18.83
C ASN A 55 -11.27 -18.52 -18.71
N LEU A 56 -11.76 -17.81 -17.70
CA LEU A 56 -13.17 -17.48 -17.59
C LEU A 56 -13.52 -16.38 -18.61
N HIS A 57 -14.67 -16.54 -19.27
CA HIS A 57 -15.20 -15.58 -20.24
C HIS A 57 -16.49 -14.97 -19.70
N PRO A 58 -16.40 -14.00 -18.75
CA PRO A 58 -17.60 -13.36 -18.24
C PRO A 58 -18.30 -12.60 -19.36
N THR A 59 -19.63 -12.62 -19.30
CA THR A 59 -20.48 -11.79 -20.16
C THR A 59 -20.21 -10.30 -19.91
N GLU A 60 -20.58 -9.45 -20.86
CA GLU A 60 -20.44 -8.00 -20.68
C GLU A 60 -21.22 -7.50 -19.45
N GLU A 61 -22.40 -8.04 -19.18
CA GLU A 61 -23.20 -7.68 -18.00
C GLU A 61 -22.52 -8.09 -16.68
N GLU A 62 -21.91 -9.28 -16.63
CA GLU A 62 -21.11 -9.69 -15.47
C GLU A 62 -19.91 -8.76 -15.27
N MET A 63 -19.23 -8.37 -16.35
CA MET A 63 -18.12 -7.41 -16.27
C MET A 63 -18.61 -6.05 -15.75
N LYS A 64 -19.76 -5.54 -16.21
CA LYS A 64 -20.35 -4.28 -15.72
C LYS A 64 -20.61 -4.33 -14.21
N LEU A 65 -21.18 -5.43 -13.71
CA LEU A 65 -21.44 -5.61 -12.28
C LEU A 65 -20.15 -5.66 -11.45
N ILE A 66 -19.11 -6.36 -11.94
CA ILE A 66 -17.81 -6.43 -11.29
C ILE A 66 -17.14 -5.05 -11.25
N ILE A 67 -17.18 -4.31 -12.37
CA ILE A 67 -16.63 -2.95 -12.45
C ILE A 67 -17.36 -2.01 -11.50
N ASP A 68 -18.70 -2.03 -11.46
CA ASP A 68 -19.48 -1.17 -10.58
C ASP A 68 -19.18 -1.43 -9.09
N SER A 69 -19.07 -2.71 -8.70
CA SER A 69 -18.65 -3.08 -7.34
C SER A 69 -17.26 -2.55 -7.01
N ALA A 70 -16.29 -2.72 -7.91
CA ALA A 70 -14.93 -2.21 -7.71
C ALA A 70 -14.89 -0.69 -7.59
N ARG A 71 -15.67 0.04 -8.42
CA ARG A 71 -15.77 1.51 -8.34
C ARG A 71 -16.31 1.97 -7.00
N LYS A 72 -17.39 1.35 -6.50
CA LYS A 72 -17.97 1.66 -5.19
C LYS A 72 -16.97 1.44 -4.05
N GLU A 73 -16.19 0.36 -4.13
CA GLU A 73 -15.17 0.06 -3.12
C GLU A 73 -14.00 1.05 -3.17
N ILE A 74 -13.48 1.38 -4.36
CA ILE A 74 -12.43 2.41 -4.51
C ILE A 74 -12.93 3.74 -3.96
N TYR A 75 -14.18 4.12 -4.24
CA TYR A 75 -14.76 5.34 -3.72
C TYR A 75 -14.79 5.36 -2.18
N ALA A 76 -15.27 4.29 -1.55
CA ALA A 76 -15.31 4.20 -0.09
C ALA A 76 -13.91 4.28 0.53
N LEU A 77 -12.93 3.57 -0.05
CA LEU A 77 -11.53 3.60 0.39
C LEU A 77 -10.92 5.01 0.22
N GLU A 78 -11.20 5.68 -0.89
CA GLU A 78 -10.68 7.03 -1.17
C GLU A 78 -11.29 8.09 -0.25
N CYS A 79 -12.60 8.01 0.01
CA CYS A 79 -13.26 8.87 0.99
C CYS A 79 -12.63 8.72 2.38
N ALA A 80 -12.33 7.48 2.79
CA ALA A 80 -11.64 7.25 4.05
C ALA A 80 -10.21 7.79 4.04
N ALA A 81 -9.44 7.52 2.98
CA ALA A 81 -8.06 7.99 2.83
C ALA A 81 -7.91 9.52 2.91
N ARG A 82 -8.97 10.24 2.54
CA ARG A 82 -9.04 11.71 2.60
C ARG A 82 -9.60 12.25 3.91
N ASN A 83 -10.15 11.39 4.77
CA ASN A 83 -10.61 11.82 6.09
C ASN A 83 -9.40 12.03 7.01
N PRO A 84 -9.17 13.24 7.55
CA PRO A 84 -8.08 13.48 8.50
C PRO A 84 -8.15 12.59 9.75
N GLU A 85 -9.34 12.13 10.12
CA GLU A 85 -9.57 11.25 11.27
C GLU A 85 -9.12 9.80 11.06
N ILE A 86 -8.69 9.43 9.84
CA ILE A 86 -8.16 8.07 9.57
C ILE A 86 -6.97 7.70 10.48
N TRP A 87 -6.25 8.72 10.98
CA TRP A 87 -5.13 8.57 11.90
C TRP A 87 -5.55 8.47 13.37
N ASN A 88 -6.84 8.61 13.69
CA ASN A 88 -7.40 8.42 15.03
C ASN A 88 -7.63 6.93 15.32
N ILE A 89 -6.54 6.22 15.55
CA ILE A 89 -6.56 4.78 15.84
C ILE A 89 -6.94 4.56 17.31
N ASP A 90 -8.02 3.82 17.56
CA ASP A 90 -8.43 3.44 18.91
C ASP A 90 -7.51 2.37 19.52
N GLU A 91 -7.52 2.26 20.84
CA GLU A 91 -6.62 1.39 21.58
C GLU A 91 -6.85 -0.10 21.31
N ASN A 92 -8.11 -0.52 21.10
CA ASN A 92 -8.42 -1.92 20.82
C ASN A 92 -7.92 -2.33 19.44
N THR A 93 -8.17 -1.48 18.43
CA THR A 93 -7.62 -1.67 17.08
C THR A 93 -6.10 -1.71 17.14
N ALA A 94 -5.46 -0.74 17.79
CA ALA A 94 -4.01 -0.69 17.93
C ALA A 94 -3.45 -1.96 18.58
N LYS A 95 -4.06 -2.46 19.67
CA LYS A 95 -3.65 -3.70 20.35
C LYS A 95 -3.80 -4.96 19.50
N SER A 96 -4.73 -4.98 18.53
CA SER A 96 -4.93 -6.14 17.67
C SER A 96 -3.91 -6.27 16.52
N ILE A 97 -3.32 -5.16 16.04
CA ILE A 97 -2.49 -5.15 14.81
C ILE A 97 -1.07 -5.68 15.08
N VAL A 98 -0.76 -6.94 14.75
CA VAL A 98 0.58 -7.51 15.03
C VAL A 98 1.58 -7.26 13.90
N LEU A 99 1.09 -7.03 12.68
CA LEU A 99 1.90 -6.88 11.48
C LEU A 99 1.36 -5.75 10.60
N ILE A 100 2.26 -4.90 10.10
CA ILE A 100 1.96 -3.92 9.04
C ILE A 100 2.64 -4.36 7.75
N VAL A 101 1.87 -4.51 6.69
CA VAL A 101 2.33 -4.96 5.38
C VAL A 101 2.47 -3.78 4.42
N ASP A 102 3.65 -3.66 3.83
CA ASP A 102 4.01 -2.72 2.80
C ASP A 102 4.36 -3.48 1.50
N PHE A 103 3.47 -3.40 0.52
CA PHE A 103 3.79 -3.85 -0.83
C PHE A 103 4.54 -2.74 -1.54
N SER A 104 5.69 -3.02 -2.13
CA SER A 104 6.41 -2.04 -2.94
C SER A 104 5.52 -1.45 -4.03
N ALA A 105 5.78 -0.18 -4.35
CA ALA A 105 5.04 0.56 -5.36
C ALA A 105 6.01 1.13 -6.43
N PRO A 106 5.50 1.74 -7.51
CA PRO A 106 6.36 2.39 -8.49
C PRO A 106 7.31 3.44 -7.88
N GLY A 107 8.51 3.52 -8.45
CA GLY A 107 9.63 4.27 -7.87
C GLY A 107 10.41 3.47 -6.83
N LYS A 108 11.22 4.17 -6.04
CA LYS A 108 11.91 3.64 -4.86
C LYS A 108 11.85 4.70 -3.77
N TYR A 109 12.01 4.32 -2.51
CA TYR A 109 12.05 5.28 -1.40
C TYR A 109 12.90 6.54 -1.67
N ARG A 110 14.14 6.38 -2.18
CA ARG A 110 15.06 7.50 -2.44
C ARG A 110 14.88 8.16 -3.80
N TYR A 111 14.27 7.47 -4.76
CA TYR A 111 14.19 7.92 -6.15
C TYR A 111 12.75 7.87 -6.62
N PRO A 112 12.15 9.00 -7.01
CA PRO A 112 10.73 9.04 -7.36
C PRO A 112 10.38 8.18 -8.59
N ARG A 113 11.36 7.81 -9.42
CA ARG A 113 11.16 7.01 -10.63
C ARG A 113 12.15 5.85 -10.66
N LYS A 114 11.74 4.75 -11.27
CA LYS A 114 12.59 3.64 -11.69
C LYS A 114 12.24 3.25 -13.14
N PRO A 115 13.15 2.64 -13.90
CA PRO A 115 12.86 2.17 -15.25
C PRO A 115 11.99 0.91 -15.20
N ASP A 116 10.67 1.10 -15.18
CA ASP A 116 9.67 0.02 -15.17
C ASP A 116 8.47 0.35 -16.10
N GLN A 117 7.44 -0.50 -16.09
CA GLN A 117 6.23 -0.28 -16.88
C GLN A 117 5.43 0.97 -16.46
N TYR A 118 5.73 1.56 -15.30
CA TYR A 118 5.06 2.75 -14.78
C TYR A 118 5.85 4.04 -15.00
N GLU A 119 7.04 3.94 -15.60
CA GLU A 119 8.00 5.02 -15.75
C GLU A 119 7.42 6.29 -16.40
N LYS A 120 6.52 6.10 -17.37
CA LYS A 120 5.86 7.17 -18.15
C LYS A 120 4.68 7.81 -17.43
N PHE A 121 4.18 7.22 -16.34
CA PHE A 121 3.02 7.74 -15.61
C PHE A 121 3.48 8.65 -14.49
N LEU A 122 3.31 9.97 -14.63
CA LEU A 122 3.71 10.95 -13.61
C LEU A 122 3.05 10.70 -12.24
N TYR A 123 1.83 10.17 -12.22
CA TYR A 123 1.12 9.84 -10.98
C TYR A 123 1.82 8.74 -10.17
N SER A 124 2.64 7.91 -10.80
CA SER A 124 3.32 6.78 -10.17
C SER A 124 4.58 7.21 -9.42
N TRP A 125 5.04 8.45 -9.64
CA TRP A 125 6.31 8.92 -9.13
C TRP A 125 6.29 9.09 -7.62
N GLY A 126 7.21 8.40 -6.94
CA GLY A 126 7.40 8.45 -5.50
C GLY A 126 6.36 7.69 -4.69
N MET A 127 5.48 6.90 -5.33
CA MET A 127 4.46 6.12 -4.63
C MET A 127 5.05 5.19 -3.57
N ASP A 128 6.21 4.58 -3.85
CA ASP A 128 6.90 3.70 -2.90
C ASP A 128 7.30 4.45 -1.62
N ARG A 129 7.84 5.68 -1.77
CA ARG A 129 8.18 6.53 -0.62
C ARG A 129 6.94 6.94 0.16
N PHE A 130 5.89 7.41 -0.51
CA PHE A 130 4.66 7.83 0.17
C PHE A 130 4.04 6.67 0.97
N ARG A 131 4.09 5.46 0.43
CA ARG A 131 3.60 4.26 1.11
C ARG A 131 4.46 3.88 2.30
N ALA A 132 5.78 3.81 2.13
CA ALA A 132 6.70 3.50 3.21
C ALA A 132 6.62 4.52 4.36
N ASP A 133 6.49 5.81 4.05
CA ASP A 133 6.29 6.86 5.06
C ASP A 133 4.96 6.68 5.80
N ALA A 134 3.86 6.37 5.10
CA ALA A 134 2.57 6.10 5.72
C ALA A 134 2.56 4.83 6.57
N VAL A 135 3.28 3.78 6.15
CA VAL A 135 3.51 2.55 6.92
C VAL A 135 4.25 2.87 8.21
N ALA A 136 5.32 3.66 8.13
CA ALA A 136 6.08 4.09 9.29
C ALA A 136 5.22 4.95 10.24
N GLN A 137 4.45 5.91 9.70
CA GLN A 137 3.50 6.73 10.49
C GLN A 137 2.48 5.87 11.24
N ALA A 138 1.82 4.94 10.53
CA ALA A 138 0.86 4.03 11.13
C ALA A 138 1.50 3.21 12.25
N GLY A 139 2.70 2.66 12.01
CA GLY A 139 3.43 1.89 13.00
C GLY A 139 3.83 2.70 14.23
N ILE A 140 4.28 3.94 14.05
CA ILE A 140 4.61 4.85 15.15
C ILE A 140 3.37 5.18 15.98
N LEU A 141 2.24 5.49 15.34
CA LEU A 141 0.98 5.81 16.03
C LEU A 141 0.43 4.60 16.79
N ILE A 142 0.43 3.42 16.18
CA ILE A 142 0.01 2.16 16.82
C ILE A 142 0.91 1.84 18.01
N ALA A 143 2.23 1.96 17.83
CA ALA A 143 3.19 1.73 18.89
C ALA A 143 2.95 2.69 20.07
N GLY A 144 2.80 3.99 19.82
CA GLY A 144 2.49 4.97 20.85
C GLY A 144 1.21 4.65 21.63
N LYS A 145 0.15 4.19 20.95
CA LYS A 145 -1.08 3.73 21.61
C LYS A 145 -0.86 2.50 22.50
N ARG A 146 0.01 1.58 22.11
CA ARG A 146 0.33 0.37 22.90
C ARG A 146 1.19 0.66 24.12
N THR A 147 2.09 1.64 24.00
CA THR A 147 3.08 1.96 25.03
C THR A 147 2.68 3.15 25.90
N GLY A 148 1.58 3.84 25.57
CA GLY A 148 1.06 4.98 26.33
C GLY A 148 1.76 6.31 26.02
N HIS A 149 2.48 6.39 24.89
CA HIS A 149 3.20 7.58 24.45
C HIS A 149 2.37 8.40 23.43
N ASP A 150 2.36 9.73 23.56
CA ASP A 150 1.69 10.62 22.60
C ASP A 150 2.58 10.88 21.39
N LEU A 151 2.30 10.15 20.32
CA LEU A 151 2.99 10.27 19.03
C LEU A 151 2.06 10.85 17.95
N SER A 152 1.00 11.57 18.34
CA SER A 152 -0.02 12.10 17.43
C SER A 152 0.52 13.08 16.37
N ALA A 153 1.68 13.71 16.61
CA ALA A 153 2.35 14.58 15.65
C ALA A 153 2.67 13.87 14.31
N PHE A 154 2.92 12.56 14.35
CA PHE A 154 3.24 11.78 13.15
C PHE A 154 2.04 11.62 12.18
N GLY A 155 0.81 11.67 12.70
CA GLY A 155 -0.41 11.62 11.88
C GLY A 155 -0.80 12.95 11.22
N LYS A 156 -0.08 14.05 11.51
CA LYS A 156 -0.37 15.40 11.01
C LYS A 156 0.48 15.80 9.80
N VAL A 157 1.39 14.93 9.37
CA VAL A 157 2.35 15.22 8.30
C VAL A 157 2.13 14.28 7.11
N LYS A 158 2.39 14.76 5.89
CA LYS A 158 2.27 13.95 4.65
C LYS A 158 3.48 13.03 4.43
N LEU A 159 4.66 13.44 4.89
CA LEU A 159 5.92 12.73 4.68
C LEU A 159 6.77 12.80 5.94
N LEU A 160 7.53 11.75 6.19
CA LEU A 160 8.52 11.74 7.25
C LEU A 160 9.78 12.45 6.73
N SER A 161 10.20 13.48 7.48
CA SER A 161 11.33 14.32 7.10
C SER A 161 12.17 14.66 8.31
N GLU A 162 13.48 14.42 8.21
CA GLU A 162 14.45 14.81 9.24
C GLU A 162 14.54 16.33 9.43
N LYS A 163 14.05 17.12 8.47
CA LYS A 163 14.00 18.59 8.56
C LYS A 163 12.83 19.08 9.41
N ASN A 164 11.85 18.22 9.71
CA ASN A 164 10.80 18.56 10.66
C ASN A 164 11.36 18.39 12.08
N ILE A 165 11.66 19.53 12.73
CA ILE A 165 12.29 19.57 14.07
C ILE A 165 11.41 18.86 15.12
N GLU A 166 10.09 19.02 15.05
CA GLU A 166 9.15 18.38 15.97
C GLU A 166 9.27 16.86 15.89
N LEU A 167 9.17 16.29 14.68
CA LEU A 167 9.32 14.84 14.49
C LEU A 167 10.74 14.38 14.87
N ALA A 168 11.76 15.15 14.50
CA ALA A 168 13.15 14.81 14.79
C ALA A 168 13.41 14.65 16.30
N ASN A 169 12.76 15.45 17.15
CA ASN A 169 12.85 15.37 18.61
C ASN A 169 12.10 14.15 19.17
N LEU A 170 10.97 13.76 18.56
CA LEU A 170 10.18 12.59 18.98
C LEU A 170 10.77 11.25 18.50
N ARG A 171 11.76 11.27 17.59
CA ARG A 171 12.34 10.07 16.97
C ARG A 171 12.87 9.03 17.98
N PRO A 172 13.64 9.37 19.03
CA PRO A 172 14.09 8.37 19.99
C PRO A 172 12.93 7.66 20.68
N GLU A 173 11.88 8.40 21.05
CA GLU A 173 10.68 7.87 21.70
C GLU A 173 9.84 7.02 20.74
N ALA A 174 9.71 7.44 19.48
CA ALA A 174 9.02 6.69 18.44
C ALA A 174 9.70 5.33 18.17
N ARG A 175 11.04 5.32 18.06
CA ARG A 175 11.82 4.09 17.88
C ARG A 175 11.65 3.15 19.07
N LYS A 176 11.83 3.66 20.28
CA LYS A 176 11.65 2.89 21.52
C LYS A 176 10.24 2.31 21.62
N SER A 177 9.22 3.11 21.30
CA SER A 177 7.83 2.65 21.31
C SER A 177 7.61 1.49 20.33
N ILE A 178 8.19 1.56 19.12
CA ILE A 178 8.11 0.46 18.16
C ILE A 178 8.77 -0.81 18.71
N GLU A 179 9.99 -0.69 19.25
CA GLU A 179 10.73 -1.82 19.85
C GLU A 179 9.91 -2.50 20.96
N GLU A 180 9.36 -1.71 21.89
CA GLU A 180 8.60 -2.20 23.05
C GLU A 180 7.20 -2.72 22.68
N SER A 181 6.60 -2.23 21.59
CA SER A 181 5.24 -2.60 21.18
C SER A 181 5.10 -4.01 20.61
N GLY A 182 6.22 -4.67 20.29
CA GLY A 182 6.26 -5.96 19.60
C GLY A 182 5.73 -5.93 18.16
N LEU A 183 5.49 -4.74 17.59
CA LEU A 183 4.98 -4.58 16.23
C LEU A 183 6.04 -4.99 15.19
N ARG A 184 5.61 -5.72 14.16
CA ARG A 184 6.43 -6.09 12.99
C ARG A 184 5.98 -5.33 11.75
N PHE A 185 6.92 -5.09 10.85
CA PHE A 185 6.68 -4.57 9.51
C PHE A 185 7.16 -5.59 8.49
N LEU A 186 6.41 -5.78 7.41
CA LEU A 186 6.78 -6.64 6.29
C LEU A 186 6.79 -5.83 5.01
N TYR A 187 7.97 -5.66 4.41
CA TYR A 187 8.14 -5.03 3.11
C TYR A 187 8.34 -6.11 2.03
N LEU A 188 7.56 -6.03 0.94
CA LEU A 188 7.67 -6.96 -0.19
C LEU A 188 7.91 -6.24 -1.51
N GLY A 189 9.02 -6.53 -2.17
CA GLY A 189 9.35 -5.91 -3.45
C GLY A 189 10.44 -6.63 -4.22
N THR A 190 10.91 -5.98 -5.27
CA THR A 190 12.10 -6.40 -6.02
C THR A 190 13.37 -6.25 -5.17
N PRO A 191 14.48 -6.92 -5.54
CA PRO A 191 15.78 -6.76 -4.87
C PRO A 191 16.22 -5.30 -4.73
N GLU A 192 16.00 -4.50 -5.77
CA GLU A 192 16.43 -3.10 -5.83
C GLU A 192 15.59 -2.19 -4.92
N GLU A 193 14.29 -2.44 -4.83
CA GLU A 193 13.37 -1.77 -3.91
C GLU A 193 13.71 -2.10 -2.46
N GLY A 194 13.87 -3.39 -2.15
CA GLY A 194 14.24 -3.84 -0.80
C GLY A 194 15.58 -3.26 -0.34
N GLU A 195 16.57 -3.16 -1.23
CA GLU A 195 17.85 -2.53 -0.92
C GLU A 195 17.72 -1.02 -0.65
N SER A 196 16.84 -0.34 -1.38
CA SER A 196 16.54 1.07 -1.11
C SER A 196 15.95 1.26 0.30
N VAL A 197 15.05 0.37 0.73
CA VAL A 197 14.46 0.40 2.08
C VAL A 197 15.51 0.09 3.15
N ARG A 198 16.36 -0.93 2.96
CA ARG A 198 17.45 -1.25 3.91
C ARG A 198 18.34 -0.04 4.18
N LYS A 199 18.73 0.68 3.12
CA LYS A 199 19.56 1.89 3.24
C LYS A 199 18.88 3.01 4.03
N VAL A 200 17.56 3.07 4.03
CA VAL A 200 16.80 4.06 4.81
C VAL A 200 16.75 3.65 6.27
N LEU A 201 16.47 2.38 6.55
CA LEU A 201 16.34 1.86 7.92
C LEU A 201 17.64 1.96 8.73
N VAL A 202 18.80 1.78 8.09
CA VAL A 202 20.12 1.91 8.77
C VAL A 202 20.56 3.37 8.94
N HIS A 203 19.82 4.33 8.38
CA HIS A 203 20.16 5.74 8.53
C HIS A 203 19.83 6.22 9.95
N PRO A 204 20.68 7.05 10.60
CA PRO A 204 20.40 7.60 11.95
C PRO A 204 19.10 8.41 12.05
N SER A 205 18.58 8.87 10.90
CA SER A 205 17.28 9.55 10.80
C SER A 205 16.07 8.64 10.62
N SER A 206 16.25 7.31 10.61
CA SER A 206 15.11 6.38 10.56
C SER A 206 14.30 6.43 11.84
N PHE A 207 12.99 6.59 11.70
CA PHE A 207 12.01 6.48 12.78
C PHE A 207 11.68 5.04 13.15
N VAL A 208 11.95 4.09 12.24
CA VAL A 208 11.66 2.67 12.42
C VAL A 208 12.98 1.93 12.68
N PRO A 209 13.07 1.13 13.76
CA PRO A 209 14.19 0.21 13.98
C PRO A 209 14.25 -0.85 12.88
N ALA A 210 15.44 -1.11 12.34
CA ALA A 210 15.63 -2.03 11.22
C ALA A 210 15.28 -3.47 11.60
N GLU A 211 15.53 -3.84 12.85
CA GLU A 211 15.23 -5.12 13.45
C GLU A 211 13.74 -5.45 13.48
N ASN A 212 12.85 -4.45 13.44
CA ASN A 212 11.39 -4.62 13.40
C ASN A 212 10.85 -4.84 11.97
N VAL A 213 11.70 -4.74 10.94
CA VAL A 213 11.29 -4.82 9.53
C VAL A 213 11.82 -6.08 8.87
N ASP A 214 10.91 -6.95 8.46
CA ASP A 214 11.18 -8.07 7.57
C ASP A 214 11.10 -7.60 6.11
N ILE A 215 12.14 -7.85 5.33
CA ILE A 215 12.21 -7.46 3.93
C ILE A 215 12.30 -8.71 3.06
N ILE A 216 11.24 -8.98 2.31
CA ILE A 216 11.18 -10.05 1.31
C ILE A 216 11.43 -9.43 -0.06
N ASN A 217 12.63 -9.64 -0.58
CA ASN A 217 13.06 -9.05 -1.85
C ASN A 217 13.48 -10.12 -2.86
N ASN A 218 12.52 -10.59 -3.66
CA ASN A 218 12.69 -11.71 -4.58
C ASN A 218 12.62 -11.21 -6.04
N PRO A 219 13.55 -11.60 -6.93
CA PRO A 219 13.48 -11.28 -8.36
C PRO A 219 12.18 -11.72 -9.05
N LYS A 220 11.48 -12.71 -8.48
CA LYS A 220 10.17 -13.19 -8.97
C LYS A 220 9.01 -12.24 -8.63
N ILE A 221 9.21 -11.26 -7.76
CA ILE A 221 8.19 -10.26 -7.46
C ILE A 221 8.17 -9.23 -8.59
N THR A 222 7.16 -9.32 -9.45
CA THR A 222 6.98 -8.43 -10.60
C THR A 222 5.65 -7.68 -10.56
N ASN A 223 4.70 -8.18 -9.79
CA ASN A 223 3.35 -7.63 -9.68
C ASN A 223 2.74 -7.92 -8.30
N THR A 224 1.52 -7.44 -8.08
CA THR A 224 0.82 -7.57 -6.78
C THR A 224 0.39 -9.00 -6.44
N LEU A 225 0.11 -9.86 -7.43
CA LEU A 225 -0.13 -11.28 -7.15
C LEU A 225 1.13 -11.92 -6.56
N ASP A 226 2.31 -11.63 -7.11
CA ASP A 226 3.57 -12.16 -6.57
C ASP A 226 3.82 -11.66 -5.14
N GLN A 227 3.50 -10.40 -4.84
CA GLN A 227 3.57 -9.84 -3.48
C GLN A 227 2.60 -10.57 -2.53
N VAL A 228 1.36 -10.82 -2.95
CA VAL A 228 0.38 -11.58 -2.17
C VAL A 228 0.85 -13.02 -1.90
N MET A 229 1.44 -13.67 -2.90
CA MET A 229 1.97 -15.04 -2.75
C MET A 229 3.20 -15.07 -1.84
N ALA A 230 4.13 -14.13 -1.99
CA ALA A 230 5.30 -14.03 -1.11
C ALA A 230 4.89 -13.76 0.35
N MET A 231 3.86 -12.93 0.55
CA MET A 231 3.29 -12.70 1.87
C MET A 231 2.64 -13.95 2.45
N LYS A 232 1.86 -14.69 1.64
CA LYS A 232 1.26 -15.97 2.05
C LYS A 232 2.34 -16.95 2.53
N ASP A 233 3.43 -17.07 1.79
CA ASP A 233 4.55 -17.93 2.15
C ASP A 233 5.18 -17.48 3.47
N TYR A 234 5.44 -16.18 3.64
CA TYR A 234 5.96 -15.60 4.88
C TYR A 234 5.04 -15.90 6.07
N LEU A 235 3.73 -15.68 5.95
CA LEU A 235 2.76 -15.93 7.01
C LEU A 235 2.66 -17.43 7.36
N SER A 236 2.81 -18.31 6.37
CA SER A 236 2.80 -19.77 6.59
C SER A 236 4.02 -20.27 7.38
N GLN A 237 5.17 -19.62 7.22
CA GLN A 237 6.42 -19.96 7.91
C GLN A 237 6.50 -19.34 9.31
N ASN A 238 5.78 -18.25 9.56
CA ASN A 238 5.80 -17.49 10.82
C ASN A 238 4.51 -17.67 11.65
N THR A 239 3.82 -18.80 11.50
CA THR A 239 2.52 -19.08 12.15
C THR A 239 2.57 -19.08 13.68
N THR A 240 3.74 -19.24 14.30
CA THR A 240 3.86 -19.14 15.77
C THR A 240 3.75 -17.72 16.30
N ALA A 241 3.94 -16.70 15.46
CA ALA A 241 3.90 -15.29 15.86
C ALA A 241 2.53 -14.64 15.66
N ILE A 242 1.66 -15.22 14.81
CA ILE A 242 0.35 -14.64 14.44
C ILE A 242 -0.73 -15.67 14.74
N LYS A 243 -1.68 -15.31 15.61
CA LYS A 243 -2.74 -16.20 16.12
C LYS A 243 -4.13 -15.72 15.70
N PRO A 244 -5.15 -16.61 15.71
CA PRO A 244 -6.54 -16.19 15.49
C PRO A 244 -6.94 -15.03 16.41
N GLY A 245 -7.63 -14.03 15.85
CA GLY A 245 -7.99 -12.80 16.52
C GLY A 245 -7.01 -11.64 16.29
N ASP A 246 -5.76 -11.93 15.91
CA ASP A 246 -4.81 -10.89 15.52
C ASP A 246 -5.26 -10.21 14.20
N SER A 247 -4.81 -8.97 14.03
CA SER A 247 -5.05 -8.16 12.84
C SER A 247 -3.76 -7.93 12.07
N ILE A 248 -3.86 -7.93 10.73
CA ILE A 248 -2.80 -7.45 9.83
C ILE A 248 -3.28 -6.16 9.19
N LEU A 249 -2.44 -5.11 9.25
CA LEU A 249 -2.69 -3.83 8.61
C LEU A 249 -2.06 -3.79 7.22
N PHE A 250 -2.85 -3.46 6.20
CA PHE A 250 -2.36 -3.19 4.85
C PHE A 250 -2.37 -1.70 4.55
N VAL A 251 -1.25 -1.17 4.09
CA VAL A 251 -1.14 0.23 3.67
C VAL A 251 -0.87 0.28 2.17
N CYS A 252 -1.85 0.75 1.40
CA CYS A 252 -1.77 0.81 -0.06
C CYS A 252 -2.72 1.88 -0.59
N HIS A 253 -2.52 2.33 -1.83
CA HIS A 253 -3.44 3.29 -2.44
C HIS A 253 -4.80 2.64 -2.73
N SER A 254 -5.88 3.41 -2.62
CA SER A 254 -7.27 2.93 -2.73
C SER A 254 -7.52 1.98 -3.92
N PRO A 255 -7.07 2.29 -5.15
CA PRO A 255 -7.25 1.39 -6.30
C PRO A 255 -6.53 0.05 -6.17
N GLN A 256 -5.28 0.07 -5.69
CA GLN A 256 -4.51 -1.16 -5.51
C GLN A 256 -5.03 -1.99 -4.34
N LEU A 257 -5.52 -1.37 -3.26
CA LEU A 257 -6.18 -2.11 -2.16
C LEU A 257 -7.36 -2.93 -2.66
N MET A 258 -8.24 -2.33 -3.47
CA MET A 258 -9.40 -3.01 -4.06
C MET A 258 -8.98 -4.31 -4.79
N ARG A 259 -7.90 -4.25 -5.59
CA ARG A 259 -7.39 -5.44 -6.29
C ARG A 259 -6.69 -6.41 -5.34
N THR A 260 -5.84 -5.92 -4.45
CA THR A 260 -5.10 -6.72 -3.46
C THR A 260 -6.05 -7.56 -2.59
N LEU A 261 -7.14 -6.98 -2.09
CA LEU A 261 -8.09 -7.68 -1.22
C LEU A 261 -8.78 -8.86 -1.92
N ARG A 262 -9.05 -8.74 -3.23
CA ARG A 262 -9.57 -9.84 -4.06
C ARG A 262 -8.54 -10.93 -4.33
N LEU A 263 -7.27 -10.55 -4.49
CA LEU A 263 -6.18 -11.52 -4.60
C LEU A 263 -5.99 -12.27 -3.27
N ILE A 264 -6.02 -11.58 -2.14
CA ILE A 264 -5.92 -12.21 -0.82
C ILE A 264 -7.06 -13.21 -0.60
N GLU A 265 -8.30 -12.83 -0.93
CA GLU A 265 -9.47 -13.71 -0.79
C GLU A 265 -9.36 -14.95 -1.66
N LYS A 266 -9.01 -14.78 -2.94
CA LYS A 266 -8.91 -15.91 -3.85
C LYS A 266 -7.74 -16.84 -3.51
N GLN A 267 -6.60 -16.28 -3.13
CA GLN A 267 -5.40 -17.05 -2.82
C GLN A 267 -5.40 -17.61 -1.40
N LYS A 268 -6.37 -17.20 -0.55
CA LYS A 268 -6.39 -17.49 0.89
C LYS A 268 -5.02 -17.19 1.51
N ALA A 269 -4.57 -15.96 1.27
CA ALA A 269 -3.21 -15.53 1.58
C ALA A 269 -2.98 -15.25 3.08
N THR A 270 -4.05 -15.23 3.88
CA THR A 270 -3.98 -15.07 5.33
C THR A 270 -4.36 -16.37 6.04
N PRO A 271 -3.77 -16.66 7.22
CA PRO A 271 -4.20 -17.77 8.05
C PRO A 271 -5.67 -17.62 8.49
N PRO A 272 -6.38 -18.73 8.77
CA PRO A 272 -7.75 -18.68 9.28
C PRO A 272 -7.84 -17.90 10.60
N GLY A 273 -8.90 -17.09 10.75
CA GLY A 273 -9.17 -16.33 11.98
C GLY A 273 -8.39 -15.02 12.12
N ILE A 274 -7.62 -14.62 11.11
CA ILE A 274 -6.94 -13.32 11.06
C ILE A 274 -7.88 -12.24 10.52
N ASN A 275 -7.89 -11.10 11.19
CA ASN A 275 -8.62 -9.92 10.74
C ASN A 275 -7.76 -9.10 9.79
N LEU A 276 -8.37 -8.56 8.72
CA LEU A 276 -7.71 -7.57 7.88
C LEU A 276 -8.18 -6.17 8.22
N ILE A 277 -7.22 -5.28 8.43
CA ILE A 277 -7.41 -3.86 8.57
C ILE A 277 -6.67 -3.18 7.41
N VAL A 278 -7.26 -2.13 6.84
CA VAL A 278 -6.65 -1.37 5.76
C VAL A 278 -6.49 0.09 6.15
N LEU A 279 -5.34 0.65 5.81
CA LEU A 279 -5.08 2.08 5.78
C LEU A 279 -4.98 2.50 4.31
N PRO A 280 -6.09 2.93 3.68
CA PRO A 280 -6.06 3.41 2.31
C PRO A 280 -5.28 4.73 2.21
N LEU A 281 -4.47 4.82 1.16
CA LEU A 281 -3.81 6.06 0.74
C LEU A 281 -4.57 6.68 -0.43
N PRO A 282 -4.66 8.01 -0.47
CA PRO A 282 -5.43 8.68 -1.50
C PRO A 282 -4.82 8.44 -2.89
N ILE A 283 -5.66 8.41 -3.92
CA ILE A 283 -5.20 8.36 -5.30
C ILE A 283 -4.29 9.57 -5.56
N PRO A 284 -3.14 9.41 -6.26
CA PRO A 284 -2.31 10.56 -6.61
C PRO A 284 -3.09 11.49 -7.55
N THR A 285 -3.01 12.81 -7.36
CA THR A 285 -3.84 13.78 -8.10
C THR A 285 -3.75 13.63 -9.63
N LEU A 286 -2.56 13.34 -10.15
CA LEU A 286 -2.34 13.12 -11.59
C LEU A 286 -2.88 11.77 -12.11
N GLY A 287 -3.32 10.89 -11.21
CA GLY A 287 -3.78 9.53 -11.49
C GLY A 287 -5.28 9.32 -11.25
N MET A 288 -6.05 10.36 -10.93
CA MET A 288 -7.46 10.27 -10.48
C MET A 288 -8.35 9.36 -11.34
N LYS A 289 -8.18 9.37 -12.66
CA LYS A 289 -8.94 8.49 -13.57
C LYS A 289 -8.16 7.25 -13.98
N LEU A 290 -6.94 7.46 -14.48
CA LEU A 290 -6.15 6.41 -15.12
C LEU A 290 -5.72 5.31 -14.14
N TYR A 291 -5.39 5.66 -12.89
CA TYR A 291 -4.92 4.67 -11.93
C TYR A 291 -6.06 3.72 -11.47
N PRO A 292 -7.25 4.21 -11.07
CA PRO A 292 -8.42 3.34 -10.87
C PRO A 292 -8.75 2.47 -12.09
N GLU A 293 -8.72 3.04 -13.30
CA GLU A 293 -9.02 2.29 -14.52
C GLU A 293 -8.05 1.11 -14.71
N MET A 294 -6.75 1.35 -14.58
CA MET A 294 -5.72 0.31 -14.70
C MET A 294 -5.88 -0.79 -13.64
N GLU A 295 -6.17 -0.44 -12.39
CA GLU A 295 -6.34 -1.41 -11.31
C GLU A 295 -7.64 -2.22 -11.45
N ILE A 296 -8.74 -1.62 -11.94
CA ILE A 296 -9.98 -2.34 -12.25
C ILE A 296 -9.75 -3.30 -13.42
N LYS A 297 -9.08 -2.87 -14.50
CA LYS A 297 -8.70 -3.76 -15.62
C LYS A 297 -7.83 -4.92 -15.15
N GLY A 298 -6.83 -4.64 -14.32
CA GLY A 298 -5.98 -5.67 -13.72
C GLY A 298 -6.77 -6.66 -12.86
N MET A 299 -7.75 -6.17 -12.09
CA MET A 299 -8.64 -7.00 -11.29
C MET A 299 -9.50 -7.92 -12.16
N LEU A 300 -10.10 -7.40 -13.25
CA LEU A 300 -10.84 -8.20 -14.22
C LEU A 300 -9.96 -9.29 -14.85
N GLY A 301 -8.73 -8.95 -15.27
CA GLY A 301 -7.79 -9.92 -15.82
C GLY A 301 -7.43 -11.03 -14.81
N HIS A 302 -7.27 -10.70 -13.52
CA HIS A 302 -7.05 -11.70 -12.47
C HIS A 302 -8.28 -12.58 -12.22
N TYR A 303 -9.48 -12.01 -12.29
CA TYR A 303 -10.72 -12.78 -12.21
C TYR A 303 -10.81 -13.78 -13.37
N MET A 304 -10.59 -13.33 -14.62
CA MET A 304 -10.62 -14.17 -15.81
C MET A 304 -9.61 -15.31 -15.76
N THR A 305 -8.40 -15.05 -15.28
CA THR A 305 -7.36 -16.08 -15.10
C THR A 305 -7.59 -16.98 -13.88
N GLY A 306 -8.66 -16.77 -13.12
CA GLY A 306 -9.02 -17.57 -11.95
C GLY A 306 -8.14 -17.34 -10.72
N VAL A 307 -7.30 -16.29 -10.72
CA VAL A 307 -6.39 -15.96 -9.60
C VAL A 307 -6.89 -14.81 -8.71
N GLY A 308 -7.94 -14.10 -9.14
CA GLY A 308 -8.68 -13.12 -8.35
C GLY A 308 -10.13 -13.54 -8.08
N SER A 309 -10.72 -12.98 -7.03
CA SER A 309 -12.16 -13.10 -6.73
C SER A 309 -12.91 -11.84 -7.17
N THR A 310 -14.24 -11.95 -7.30
CA THR A 310 -15.11 -10.79 -7.54
C THR A 310 -15.38 -10.00 -6.26
N ALA A 311 -15.49 -10.68 -5.12
CA ALA A 311 -15.65 -10.08 -3.80
C ALA A 311 -14.28 -9.94 -3.09
N PRO A 312 -14.04 -8.84 -2.35
CA PRO A 312 -12.82 -8.67 -1.57
C PRO A 312 -12.81 -9.59 -0.34
N PHE A 313 -11.63 -9.82 0.24
CA PHE A 313 -11.53 -10.39 1.58
C PHE A 313 -12.18 -9.44 2.59
N PRO A 314 -12.97 -9.91 3.58
CA PRO A 314 -13.60 -9.02 4.56
C PRO A 314 -12.58 -8.18 5.35
N TYR A 315 -12.77 -6.86 5.37
CA TYR A 315 -11.81 -5.94 6.01
C TYR A 315 -12.51 -4.83 6.80
N LYS A 316 -11.75 -4.18 7.68
CA LYS A 316 -12.11 -2.91 8.32
C LYS A 316 -11.18 -1.80 7.86
N ILE A 317 -11.68 -0.59 7.73
CA ILE A 317 -10.83 0.58 7.51
C ILE A 317 -10.33 1.07 8.87
N ILE A 318 -9.05 1.41 8.97
CA ILE A 318 -8.49 1.93 10.21
C ILE A 318 -9.11 3.28 10.57
N GLY A 319 -9.37 3.51 11.87
CA GLY A 319 -9.97 4.76 12.35
C GLY A 319 -11.47 4.89 12.08
N GLN A 320 -12.16 3.78 11.74
CA GLN A 320 -13.61 3.71 11.55
C GLN A 320 -14.26 2.60 12.38
#